data_AF-A0A2H3C054-F1
#
_entry.id   AF-A0A2H3C054-F1
#
_cell.length_a   1.000
_cell.length_b   1.000
_cell.length_c   1.000
_cell.angle_alpha   90.00
_cell.angle_beta   90.00
_cell.angle_gamma   90.00
#
_symmetry.space_group_name_H-M   'P 1'
#
loop_
_entity.id
_entity.type
_entity.pdbx_description
1 polymer ?
#
loop_
_entity_poly.entity_id
_entity_poly.type
_entity_poly.pdbx_seq_one_letter_code
_entity_poly.pdbx_strand_id
1 'polypeptide(L)'
;MEQAAVANANARTASRSTLAQLVLFSLSLGILPIASYFLSLKYVWHGNSTWAAITAVAAANIVLVAYIFASLRDDIKLIDSKTPVQNSETRKER
;
A
#
# COMPACT_ATOMS: atom_id res chain seq x y z
N MET A 1 -25.57 21.39 0.47
CA MET A 1 -24.26 21.73 -0.14
C MET A 1 -23.07 21.27 0.72
N GLU A 2 -23.20 21.25 2.05
CA GLU A 2 -22.12 20.83 2.96
C GLU A 2 -21.63 19.39 2.73
N GLN A 3 -22.53 18.42 2.53
CA GLN A 3 -22.18 17.01 2.23
C GLN A 3 -21.31 16.83 0.96
N ALA A 4 -21.48 17.68 -0.05
CA ALA A 4 -20.68 17.62 -1.28
C ALA A 4 -19.24 18.11 -1.05
N ALA A 5 -19.03 19.08 -0.14
CA ALA A 5 -17.70 19.57 0.19
C ALA A 5 -16.88 18.54 0.98
N VAL A 6 -17.48 17.86 1.95
CA VAL A 6 -16.83 16.80 2.73
C VAL A 6 -16.55 15.54 1.91
N ALA A 7 -17.45 15.16 0.98
CA ALA A 7 -17.20 14.04 0.06
C ALA A 7 -15.97 14.28 -0.83
N ASN A 8 -15.82 15.51 -1.35
CA ASN A 8 -14.66 15.90 -2.15
C ASN A 8 -13.36 15.95 -1.33
N ALA A 9 -13.42 16.34 -0.06
CA ALA A 9 -12.27 16.31 0.85
C ALA A 9 -11.82 14.88 1.15
N ASN A 10 -12.75 13.97 1.43
CA ASN A 10 -12.45 12.57 1.71
C ASN A 10 -11.91 11.84 0.47
N ALA A 11 -12.48 12.10 -0.71
CA ALA A 11 -11.98 11.54 -1.97
C ALA A 11 -10.56 12.03 -2.30
N ARG A 12 -10.23 13.28 -1.98
CA ARG A 12 -8.88 13.85 -2.13
C ARG A 12 -7.88 13.21 -1.15
N THR A 13 -8.30 12.90 0.08
CA THR A 13 -7.45 12.24 1.06
C THR A 13 -7.20 10.77 0.70
N ALA A 14 -8.25 10.04 0.30
CA ALA A 14 -8.12 8.65 -0.14
C ALA A 14 -7.21 8.53 -1.38
N SER A 15 -7.41 9.39 -2.39
CA SER A 15 -6.59 9.39 -3.61
C SER A 15 -5.13 9.74 -3.36
N ARG A 16 -4.83 10.68 -2.44
CA ARG A 16 -3.44 10.98 -2.05
C ARG A 16 -2.75 9.80 -1.38
N SER A 17 -3.44 9.05 -0.53
CA SER A 17 -2.89 7.86 0.13
C SER A 17 -2.49 6.79 -0.88
N THR A 18 -3.41 6.46 -1.80
CA THR A 18 -3.16 5.46 -2.85
C THR A 18 -2.02 5.87 -3.78
N LEU A 19 -1.99 7.13 -4.22
CA LEU A 19 -0.89 7.63 -5.06
C LEU A 19 0.46 7.51 -4.36
N ALA A 20 0.54 7.85 -3.07
CA ALA A 20 1.76 7.71 -2.29
C ALA A 20 2.20 6.24 -2.18
N GLN A 21 1.28 5.31 -1.92
CA GLN A 21 1.57 3.88 -1.86
C GLN A 21 2.05 3.32 -3.20
N LEU A 22 1.44 3.73 -4.32
CA LEU A 22 1.84 3.32 -5.67
C LEU A 22 3.25 3.80 -6.02
N VAL A 23 3.58 5.05 -5.70
CA VAL A 23 4.93 5.59 -5.88
C VAL A 23 5.93 4.82 -5.02
N LEU A 24 5.61 4.59 -3.74
CA LEU A 24 6.47 3.85 -2.82
C LEU A 24 6.69 2.41 -3.29
N PHE A 25 5.63 1.76 -3.78
CA PHE A 25 5.67 0.42 -4.35
C PHE A 25 6.55 0.36 -5.59
N SER A 26 6.36 1.28 -6.53
CA SER A 26 7.17 1.36 -7.75
C SER A 26 8.65 1.54 -7.45
N LEU A 27 8.99 2.45 -6.52
CA LEU A 27 10.37 2.64 -6.06
C LEU A 27 10.91 1.38 -5.37
N SER A 28 10.11 0.75 -4.50
CA SER A 28 10.51 -0.47 -3.79
C SER A 28 10.80 -1.63 -4.75
N LEU A 29 10.02 -1.76 -5.82
CA LEU A 29 10.17 -2.81 -6.82
C LEU A 29 11.48 -2.69 -7.61
N GLY A 30 12.01 -1.48 -7.77
CA GLY A 30 13.33 -1.26 -8.33
C GLY A 30 14.42 -1.43 -7.27
N ILE A 31 14.35 -0.65 -6.20
CA ILE A 31 15.45 -0.50 -5.25
C ILE A 31 15.68 -1.78 -4.46
N LEU A 32 14.64 -2.43 -3.91
CA LEU A 32 14.83 -3.56 -3.02
C LEU A 32 15.35 -4.82 -3.72
N PRO A 33 14.83 -5.26 -4.89
CA PRO A 33 15.38 -6.40 -5.61
C PRO A 33 16.82 -6.15 -6.09
N ILE A 34 17.12 -4.93 -6.56
CA ILE A 34 18.47 -4.56 -6.98
C ILE A 34 19.43 -4.55 -5.77
N ALA A 35 19.02 -3.95 -4.66
CA ALA A 35 19.81 -3.96 -3.43
C ALA A 35 20.03 -5.39 -2.92
N SER A 36 18.98 -6.21 -2.92
CA SER A 36 19.03 -7.63 -2.55
C SER A 36 20.03 -8.40 -3.43
N TYR A 37 20.02 -8.17 -4.75
CA TYR A 37 20.99 -8.76 -5.67
C TYR A 37 22.43 -8.46 -5.26
N PHE A 38 22.80 -7.18 -5.15
CA PHE A 38 24.18 -6.80 -4.88
C PHE A 38 24.62 -7.19 -3.46
N LEU A 39 23.73 -7.11 -2.49
CA LEU A 39 24.00 -7.52 -1.11
C LEU A 39 24.23 -9.04 -1.04
N SER A 40 23.35 -9.83 -1.62
CA SER A 40 23.47 -11.29 -1.63
C SER A 40 24.66 -11.76 -2.47
N LEU A 41 24.97 -11.08 -3.58
CA LEU A 41 26.15 -11.38 -4.40
C LEU A 41 27.45 -11.26 -3.58
N LYS A 42 27.57 -10.22 -2.75
CA LYS A 42 28.81 -9.93 -2.03
C LYS A 42 28.92 -10.65 -0.69
N TYR A 43 27.83 -10.83 0.04
CA TYR A 43 27.85 -11.33 1.43
C TYR A 43 27.33 -12.75 1.61
N VAL A 44 26.45 -13.24 0.73
CA VAL A 44 25.80 -14.55 0.91
C VAL A 44 26.41 -15.60 -0.03
N TRP A 45 26.66 -15.22 -1.28
CA TRP A 45 26.99 -16.18 -2.35
C TRP A 45 28.41 -16.03 -2.91
N HIS A 46 29.30 -15.23 -2.28
CA HIS A 46 30.71 -15.05 -2.65
C HIS A 46 30.96 -14.81 -4.17
N GLY A 47 30.11 -14.01 -4.80
CA GLY A 47 30.23 -13.66 -6.23
C GLY A 47 29.47 -14.57 -7.20
N ASN A 48 28.69 -15.56 -6.72
CA ASN A 48 27.85 -16.36 -7.61
C ASN A 48 26.57 -15.60 -8.02
N SER A 49 26.60 -15.08 -9.26
CA SER A 49 25.52 -14.25 -9.82
C SER A 49 24.19 -14.98 -10.01
N THR A 50 24.20 -16.29 -10.21
CA THR A 50 22.98 -17.08 -10.43
C THR A 50 22.14 -17.14 -9.16
N TRP A 51 22.75 -17.46 -8.02
CA TRP A 51 22.06 -17.52 -6.74
C TRP A 51 21.62 -16.13 -6.27
N ALA A 52 22.46 -15.10 -6.49
CA ALA A 52 22.09 -13.72 -6.20
C ALA A 52 20.87 -13.25 -7.03
N ALA A 53 20.80 -13.64 -8.32
CA ALA A 53 19.64 -13.34 -9.17
C ALA A 53 18.37 -14.01 -8.65
N ILE A 54 18.45 -15.28 -8.22
CA ILE A 54 17.31 -16.00 -7.62
C ILE A 54 16.84 -15.28 -6.34
N THR A 55 17.77 -14.84 -5.48
CA THR A 55 17.42 -14.07 -4.28
C THR A 55 16.76 -12.72 -4.60
N ALA A 56 17.20 -12.04 -5.66
CA ALA A 56 16.57 -10.80 -6.12
C ALA A 56 15.13 -11.01 -6.60
N VAL A 57 14.89 -12.07 -7.39
CA VAL A 57 13.54 -12.44 -7.84
C VAL A 57 12.66 -12.83 -6.66
N ALA A 58 13.19 -13.59 -5.70
CA ALA A 58 12.47 -13.89 -4.47
C ALA A 58 12.12 -12.61 -3.67
N ALA A 59 13.06 -11.68 -3.56
CA ALA A 59 12.83 -10.39 -2.90
C ALA A 59 11.74 -9.56 -3.60
N ALA A 60 11.70 -9.54 -4.93
CA ALA A 60 10.64 -8.85 -5.68
C ALA A 60 9.24 -9.41 -5.37
N ASN A 61 9.11 -10.74 -5.25
CA ASN A 61 7.86 -11.38 -4.85
C ASN A 61 7.48 -11.03 -3.39
N ILE A 62 8.45 -10.95 -2.49
CA ILE A 62 8.21 -10.50 -1.10
C ILE A 62 7.69 -9.05 -1.08
N VAL A 63 8.27 -8.15 -1.89
CA VAL A 63 7.80 -6.76 -2.01
C VAL A 63 6.36 -6.70 -2.52
N LEU A 64 6.02 -7.53 -3.52
CA LEU A 64 4.65 -7.64 -4.02
C LEU A 64 3.67 -8.05 -2.92
N VAL A 65 4.00 -9.10 -2.17
CA VAL A 65 3.17 -9.58 -1.07
C VAL A 65 3.04 -8.50 0.03
N ALA A 66 4.15 -7.87 0.41
CA ALA A 66 4.13 -6.79 1.40
C ALA A 66 3.25 -5.61 0.98
N TYR A 67 3.27 -5.24 -0.31
CA TYR A 67 2.39 -4.22 -0.86
C TYR A 67 0.92 -4.61 -0.77
N ILE A 68 0.56 -5.86 -1.11
CA ILE A 68 -0.81 -6.36 -0.97
C ILE A 68 -1.29 -6.22 0.48
N PHE A 69 -0.47 -6.62 1.46
CA PHE A 69 -0.82 -6.46 2.87
C PHE A 69 -0.97 -4.99 3.29
N ALA A 70 -0.08 -4.10 2.84
CA ALA A 70 -0.18 -2.68 3.11
C ALA A 70 -1.44 -2.05 2.50
N SER A 71 -1.76 -2.42 1.25
CA SER A 71 -2.95 -1.97 0.55
C SER A 71 -4.23 -2.46 1.25
N LEU A 72 -4.26 -3.72 1.69
CA LEU A 72 -5.41 -4.28 2.41
C LEU A 72 -5.65 -3.57 3.74
N ARG A 73 -4.60 -3.24 4.49
CA ARG A 73 -4.74 -2.49 5.76
C ARG A 73 -5.29 -1.09 5.54
N ASP A 74 -4.86 -0.42 4.49
CA ASP A 74 -5.38 0.91 4.14
C ASP A 74 -6.83 0.83 3.65
N ASP A 75 -7.21 -0.21 2.90
CA ASP A 75 -8.58 -0.43 2.43
C ASP A 75 -9.56 -0.61 3.61
N ILE A 76 -9.15 -1.35 4.65
CA ILE A 76 -9.96 -1.54 5.87
C ILE A 76 -10.20 -0.21 6.60
N LYS A 77 -9.21 0.69 6.69
CA LYS A 77 -9.39 2.02 7.29
C LYS A 77 -10.37 2.89 6.51
N LEU A 78 -10.44 2.74 5.19
CA LEU A 78 -11.41 3.44 4.36
C LEU A 78 -12.85 2.95 4.61
N ILE A 79 -13.04 1.66 4.91
CA ILE A 79 -14.35 1.08 5.25
C ILE A 79 -14.85 1.57 6.61
N ASP A 80 -13.97 1.64 7.62
CA ASP A 80 -14.33 2.11 8.97
C ASP A 80 -14.78 3.59 8.96
N SER A 81 -14.14 4.39 8.09
CA SER A 81 -14.48 5.81 7.89
C SER A 81 -15.81 6.03 7.12
N LYS A 82 -16.40 4.97 6.57
CA LYS A 82 -17.65 5.00 5.78
C LYS A 82 -18.88 4.57 6.58
N THR A 83 -18.82 4.56 7.92
CA THR A 83 -20.03 4.42 8.75
C THR A 83 -20.63 5.80 9.03
N PRO A 84 -21.58 6.31 8.23
CA PRO A 84 -22.44 7.37 8.72
C PRO A 84 -23.35 6.73 9.77
N VAL A 85 -23.25 7.21 11.01
CA VAL A 85 -24.34 7.12 11.99
C VAL A 85 -25.48 7.96 11.42
N GLN A 86 -26.24 7.40 10.48
CA GLN A 86 -27.43 8.02 9.90
C GLN A 86 -28.62 7.15 10.28
N ASN A 87 -29.02 7.24 11.55
CA ASN A 87 -30.31 6.71 12.00
C ASN A 87 -30.79 7.32 13.33
N SER A 88 -30.72 8.64 13.49
CA SER A 88 -31.30 9.34 14.64
C SER A 88 -32.41 10.35 14.32
N GLU A 89 -32.86 10.49 13.07
CA GLU A 89 -33.84 11.53 12.70
C GLU A 89 -35.25 11.06 12.31
N THR A 90 -35.64 9.80 12.55
CA THR A 90 -37.04 9.36 12.30
C THR A 90 -37.85 9.09 13.58
N ARG A 91 -37.37 9.54 14.75
CA ARG A 91 -38.07 9.33 16.05
C ARG A 91 -38.29 10.63 16.84
N LYS A 92 -38.55 11.74 16.16
CA LYS A 92 -39.04 12.98 16.79
C LYS A 92 -40.39 13.47 16.28
N GLU A 93 -41.05 12.69 15.43
CA GLU A 93 -42.41 12.98 14.97
C GLU A 93 -43.36 11.87 15.46
N ARG A 94 -43.57 11.83 16.77
CA ARG A 94 -44.67 11.12 17.43
C ARG A 94 -45.12 11.91 18.64
#